data_AF-A0A947Y950-F1
#
_entry.id   AF-A0A947Y950-F1
#
_cell.length_a   1.000
_cell.length_b   1.000
_cell.length_c   1.000
_cell.angle_alpha   90.00
_cell.angle_beta   90.00
_cell.angle_gamma   90.00
#
_symmetry.space_group_name_H-M   'P 1'
#
loop_
_entity.id
_entity.type
_entity.pdbx_description
1 polymer ?
#
loop_
_entity_poly.entity_id
_entity_poly.type
_entity_poly.pdbx_seq_one_letter_code
_entity_poly.pdbx_strand_id
1 'polypeptide(L)' 'MALMRGFSKIDEEGKIAIPSNILRLLNLEKGQLVEIKVQGPNNGPYLIINKRKAGR' A
#
# COMPACT_ATOMS: atom_id res chain seq x y z
N MET A 1 2.04 20.59 -1.79
CA MET A 1 2.58 19.24 -2.11
C MET A 1 1.53 18.48 -2.90
N ALA A 2 1.87 17.97 -4.09
CA ALA A 2 0.91 17.25 -4.91
C ALA A 2 0.61 15.87 -4.30
N LEU A 3 -0.67 15.58 -4.06
CA LEU A 3 -1.12 14.26 -3.60
C LEU A 3 -1.03 13.29 -4.80
N MET A 4 -0.05 12.40 -4.78
CA MET A 4 0.10 11.39 -5.83
C MET A 4 -0.87 10.22 -5.55
N ARG A 5 -1.77 9.94 -6.49
CA ARG A 5 -2.72 8.82 -6.40
C ARG A 5 -2.16 7.64 -7.20
N GLY A 6 -1.73 6.58 -6.50
CA GLY A 6 -1.33 5.32 -7.11
C GLY A 6 -2.44 4.28 -7.00
N PHE A 7 -3.08 3.92 -8.10
CA PHE A 7 -3.96 2.76 -8.14
C PHE A 7 -3.08 1.53 -8.44
N SER A 8 -2.69 0.79 -7.40
CA SER A 8 -1.94 -0.46 -7.59
C SER A 8 -2.90 -1.64 -7.69
N LYS A 9 -2.74 -2.45 -8.74
CA LYS A 9 -3.40 -3.75 -8.86
C LYS A 9 -2.76 -4.71 -7.84
N ILE A 10 -3.60 -5.31 -7.00
CA ILE A 10 -3.19 -6.37 -6.07
C ILE A 10 -3.09 -7.67 -6.88
N ASP A 11 -2.02 -8.43 -6.69
CA ASP A 11 -1.85 -9.73 -7.33
C ASP A 11 -2.61 -10.85 -6.59
N GLU A 12 -2.55 -12.07 -7.11
CA GLU A 12 -3.25 -13.24 -6.55
C GLU A 12 -2.76 -13.63 -5.14
N GLU A 13 -1.55 -13.21 -4.78
CA GLU A 13 -0.92 -13.47 -3.48
C GLU A 13 -1.16 -12.33 -2.48
N GLY A 14 -1.91 -11.29 -2.87
CA GLY A 14 -2.20 -10.14 -2.02
C GLY A 14 -1.06 -9.13 -1.91
N LYS A 15 -0.05 -9.18 -2.80
CA LYS A 15 1.06 -8.23 -2.81
C LYS A 15 0.69 -6.99 -3.62
N ILE A 16 1.28 -5.87 -3.20
CA ILE A 16 1.13 -4.57 -3.86
C ILE A 16 2.46 -4.25 -4.55
N ALA A 17 2.42 -4.11 -5.87
CA ALA A 17 3.56 -3.60 -6.61
C ALA A 17 3.76 -2.12 -6.30
N ILE A 18 4.92 -1.77 -5.74
CA ILE A 18 5.32 -0.37 -5.51
C ILE A 18 5.66 0.26 -6.86
N PRO A 19 5.01 1.37 -7.26
CA PRO A 19 5.31 2.08 -8.50
C PRO A 19 6.80 2.45 -8.62
N SER A 20 7.35 2.34 -9.84
CA SER A 20 8.78 2.55 -10.11
C SER A 20 9.28 3.96 -9.75
N ASN A 21 8.42 4.96 -9.84
CA ASN A 21 8.77 6.33 -9.45
C ASN A 21 8.92 6.50 -7.93
N ILE A 22 8.15 5.74 -7.12
CA ILE A 22 8.29 5.71 -5.66
C ILE A 22 9.58 4.98 -5.28
N LEU A 23 9.86 3.83 -5.92
CA LEU A 23 11.11 3.09 -5.72
C LEU A 23 12.32 3.98 -5.98
N ARG A 24 12.32 4.73 -7.09
CA ARG A 24 13.41 5.65 -7.44
C ARG A 24 13.53 6.83 -6.48
N LEU A 25 12.41 7.42 -6.08
CA LEU A 25 12.40 8.56 -5.16
C LEU A 25 12.96 8.20 -3.78
N LEU A 26 12.62 7.00 -3.30
CA LEU A 26 13.02 6.51 -1.97
C LEU A 26 14.30 5.66 -1.99
N ASN A 27 14.91 5.49 -3.18
CA ASN A 27 16.06 4.61 -3.42
C ASN A 27 15.90 3.21 -2.77
N LEU A 28 14.72 2.62 -2.94
CA LEU A 28 14.40 1.32 -2.34
C LEU A 28 15.03 0.18 -3.13
N GLU A 29 15.72 -0.70 -2.42
CA GLU A 29 16.33 -1.91 -2.98
C GLU A 29 15.44 -3.14 -2.79
N LYS A 30 15.64 -4.15 -3.65
CA LYS A 30 14.88 -5.40 -3.56
C LYS A 30 15.25 -6.13 -2.26
N GLY A 31 14.24 -6.49 -1.47
CA GLY A 31 14.41 -7.20 -0.20
C GLY A 31 14.58 -6.30 1.02
N GLN A 32 14.60 -4.98 0.82
CA GLN A 32 14.65 -4.02 1.91
C GLN A 32 13.34 -4.04 2.72
N LEU A 33 13.46 -4.02 4.05
CA LEU A 33 12.33 -3.89 4.96
C LEU A 33 11.80 -2.45 4.91
N VAL A 34 10.48 -2.30 4.78
CA VAL A 34 9.79 -1.01 4.72
C VAL A 34 8.73 -0.89 5.80
N GLU A 35 8.60 0.29 6.39
CA GLU A 35 7.50 0.64 7.29
C GLU A 35 6.45 1.45 6.52
N ILE A 36 5.17 1.11 6.71
CA ILE A 36 4.05 1.81 6.08
C ILE A 36 3.19 2.44 7.16
N LYS A 37 3.11 3.77 7.17
CA LYS A 37 2.19 4.52 8.03
C LYS A 37 0.91 4.85 7.27
N VAL A 38 -0.22 4.39 7.78
CA VAL A 38 -1.54 4.72 7.23
C VAL A 38 -2.11 5.93 7.98
N GLN A 39 -2.32 7.05 7.27
CA GLN A 39 -2.90 8.28 7.82
C GLN A 39 -4.04 8.75 6.92
N GLY A 40 -5.16 9.17 7.52
CA GLY A 40 -6.27 9.82 6.83
C GLY A 40 -6.67 11.14 7.51
N PRO A 41 -7.74 11.79 7.05
CA PRO A 41 -8.09 13.16 7.43
C PRO A 41 -8.69 13.33 8.84
N ASN A 42 -9.24 12.26 9.43
CA ASN A 42 -9.96 12.29 10.72
C ASN A 42 -9.34 11.28 11.69
N ASN A 43 -9.21 11.58 12.99
CA ASN A 43 -8.57 10.74 14.03
C ASN A 43 -9.09 9.28 14.24
N GLY A 44 -9.91 8.72 13.34
CA GLY A 44 -10.41 7.35 13.39
C GLY A 44 -9.49 6.32 12.70
N PRO A 45 -9.81 5.02 12.81
CA PRO A 45 -9.03 3.94 12.18
C PRO A 45 -9.13 4.01 10.65
N TYR A 46 -7.97 4.20 10.00
CA TYR A 46 -7.87 4.39 8.54
C TYR A 46 -7.80 3.09 7.73
N LEU A 47 -7.69 1.94 8.41
CA LEU A 47 -7.60 0.62 7.79
C LEU A 47 -8.75 -0.25 8.31
N ILE A 48 -9.75 -0.46 7.47
CA ILE A 48 -10.87 -1.37 7.76
C ILE A 48 -10.58 -2.69 7.05
N ILE A 49 -10.05 -3.67 7.78
CA ILE A 49 -9.84 -5.03 7.27
C ILE A 49 -11.13 -5.82 7.48
N ASN A 50 -11.97 -5.91 6.45
CA ASN A 50 -13.13 -6.78 6.46
C ASN A 50 -12.71 -8.22 6.13
N LYS A 51 -12.99 -9.17 7.02
CA LYS A 51 -12.81 -10.60 6.72
C LYS A 51 -13.76 -11.00 5.60
N ARG A 52 -13.23 -11.27 4.40
CA ARG A 52 -14.01 -11.92 3.34
C ARG A 52 -14.21 -13.38 3.74
N LYS A 53 -15.46 -13.82 3.95
CA LYS A 53 -15.76 -15.26 4.07
C LYS A 53 -15.23 -15.93 2.81
N ALA A 54 -14.37 -16.93 2.97
CA ALA A 54 -13.98 -17.81 1.88
C ALA A 54 -15.27 -18.40 1.29
N GLY A 55 -15.49 -18.22 -0.02
CA GLY A 55 -16.54 -18.92 -0.74
C GLY A 55 -16.27 -20.42 -0.63
N ARG A 56 -17.31 -21.20 -0.33
CA ARG A 56 -17.29 -22.66 -0.40
C ARG A 56 -17.08 -23.12 -1.84
#